data_AF-A0A5N4DMS3-F1
#
_entry.id   AF-A0A5N4DMS3-F1
#
_cell.length_a   1.000
_cell.length_b   1.000
_cell.length_c   1.000
_cell.angle_alpha   90.00
_cell.angle_beta   90.00
_cell.angle_gamma   90.00
#
_symmetry.space_group_name_H-M   'P 1'
#
loop_
_entity.id
_entity.type
_entity.pdbx_description
1 polymer ?
#
loop_
_entity_poly.entity_id
_entity_poly.type
_entity_poly.pdbx_seq_one_letter_code
_entity_poly.pdbx_strand_id
1 'polypeptide(L)'
;SSSSGMFVLQEPQKLQILYESLEKTIPESIKVYGAIFNIKNKNPFNMEVLVDAWPDYQIVITRPQKEMKDDLDYYTNTYHIFNKAPDKLEEVLACPQVINWEQAFQIQVQVDYMKTMLFMAEKPVKLKTSIDDKLDWMKLFKMPNMEEDRREGNFTNIFLDVSHAQFVNEHWDFGKNERSLKYIEHCLQNFPGLGVLGPEGHPIS
;
A
#
# COMPACT_ATOMS: atom_id res chain seq x y z
N SER A 1 8.09 25.38 -22.14
CA SER A 1 6.80 25.14 -21.46
C SER A 1 6.58 23.63 -21.39
N SER A 2 7.25 22.96 -20.44
CA SER A 2 6.98 21.55 -20.15
C SER A 2 5.73 21.50 -19.29
N SER A 3 4.66 20.91 -19.80
CA SER A 3 3.45 20.68 -19.02
C SER A 3 3.78 19.85 -17.77
N SER A 4 3.52 20.40 -16.60
CA SER A 4 3.60 19.76 -15.28
C SER A 4 2.48 18.73 -15.10
N GLY A 5 2.33 17.81 -16.06
CA GLY A 5 1.26 16.82 -16.11
C GLY A 5 1.80 15.45 -15.72
N MET A 6 1.09 14.77 -14.83
CA MET A 6 1.30 13.34 -14.59
C MET A 6 0.70 12.53 -15.75
N PHE A 7 1.41 11.49 -16.19
CA PHE A 7 0.99 10.58 -17.26
C PHE A 7 0.60 9.23 -16.67
N VAL A 8 -0.50 8.65 -17.16
CA VAL A 8 -0.88 7.28 -16.78
C VAL A 8 0.02 6.28 -17.49
N LEU A 9 0.70 5.42 -16.72
CA LEU A 9 1.57 4.37 -17.21
C LEU A 9 0.85 3.03 -17.20
N GLN A 10 0.25 2.63 -18.33
CA GLN A 10 -0.56 1.41 -18.41
C GLN A 10 0.13 0.23 -19.10
N GLU A 11 1.19 0.50 -19.87
CA GLU A 11 1.82 -0.51 -20.73
C GLU A 11 2.59 -1.55 -19.89
N PRO A 12 2.29 -2.86 -20.02
CA PRO A 12 2.89 -3.90 -19.16
C PRO A 12 4.42 -3.91 -19.15
N GLN A 13 5.05 -3.66 -20.31
CA GLN A 13 6.51 -3.59 -20.41
C GLN A 13 7.09 -2.38 -19.65
N LYS A 14 6.43 -1.21 -19.75
CA LYS A 14 6.84 -0.03 -18.98
C LYS A 14 6.63 -0.23 -17.48
N LEU A 15 5.53 -0.86 -17.07
CA LEU A 15 5.27 -1.21 -15.67
C LEU A 15 6.33 -2.18 -15.12
N GLN A 16 6.78 -3.15 -15.92
CA GLN A 16 7.86 -4.06 -15.53
C GLN A 16 9.19 -3.30 -15.33
N ILE A 17 9.56 -2.42 -16.27
CA ILE A 17 10.77 -1.61 -16.16
C ILE A 17 10.71 -0.69 -14.93
N LEU A 18 9.55 -0.06 -14.68
CA LEU A 18 9.33 0.77 -13.50
C LEU A 18 9.48 -0.04 -12.21
N TYR A 19 8.88 -1.23 -12.15
CA TYR A 19 8.96 -2.14 -11.01
C TYR A 19 10.40 -2.51 -10.64
N GLU A 20 11.21 -2.93 -11.63
CA GLU A 20 12.63 -3.25 -11.45
C GLU A 20 13.49 -2.03 -11.09
N SER A 21 13.12 -0.86 -11.61
CA SER A 21 13.79 0.41 -11.29
C SER A 21 13.54 0.82 -9.84
N LEU A 22 12.29 0.69 -9.36
CA LEU A 22 11.90 1.00 -7.98
C LEU A 22 12.55 0.05 -6.98
N GLU A 23 12.72 -1.24 -7.30
CA GLU A 23 13.39 -2.23 -6.44
C GLU A 23 14.78 -1.76 -5.98
N LYS A 24 15.53 -1.10 -6.87
CA LYS A 24 16.88 -0.57 -6.62
C LYS A 24 16.90 0.64 -5.68
N THR A 25 15.73 1.18 -5.34
CA THR A 25 15.53 2.37 -4.51
C THR A 25 14.70 2.06 -3.26
N ILE A 26 14.63 0.79 -2.87
CA ILE A 26 14.13 0.37 -1.56
C ILE A 26 15.19 0.76 -0.51
N PRO A 27 14.79 1.34 0.65
CA PRO A 27 13.43 1.36 1.19
C PRO A 27 12.50 2.47 0.66
N GLU A 28 13.01 3.56 0.08
CA GLU A 28 12.22 4.74 -0.26
C GLU A 28 11.04 4.46 -1.21
N SER A 29 11.18 3.48 -2.10
CA SER A 29 10.14 3.08 -3.04
C SER A 29 9.16 2.04 -2.52
N ILE A 30 9.36 1.47 -1.33
CA ILE A 30 8.71 0.21 -0.89
C ILE A 30 7.18 0.22 -1.03
N LYS A 31 6.56 1.35 -0.70
CA LYS A 31 5.10 1.54 -0.78
C LYS A 31 4.59 1.51 -2.22
N VAL A 32 5.27 2.20 -3.13
CA VAL A 32 4.92 2.20 -4.56
C VAL A 32 5.30 0.88 -5.22
N TYR A 33 6.45 0.32 -4.87
CA TYR A 33 6.90 -1.00 -5.36
C TYR A 33 5.86 -2.09 -5.04
N GLY A 34 5.41 -2.18 -3.78
CA GLY A 34 4.38 -3.13 -3.36
C GLY A 34 3.03 -2.89 -4.04
N ALA A 35 2.63 -1.63 -4.24
CA ALA A 35 1.42 -1.31 -4.98
C ALA A 35 1.51 -1.75 -6.45
N ILE A 36 2.64 -1.51 -7.13
CA ILE A 36 2.86 -1.94 -8.52
C ILE A 36 2.94 -3.46 -8.63
N PHE A 37 3.51 -4.15 -7.64
CA PHE A 37 3.44 -5.61 -7.55
C PHE A 37 1.98 -6.08 -7.62
N ASN A 38 1.09 -5.51 -6.81
CA ASN A 38 -0.33 -5.87 -6.81
C ASN A 38 -1.05 -5.48 -8.11
N ILE A 39 -0.71 -4.33 -8.71
CA ILE A 39 -1.26 -3.89 -10.00
C ILE A 39 -0.89 -4.88 -11.12
N LYS A 40 0.36 -5.34 -11.15
CA LYS A 40 0.81 -6.33 -12.13
C LYS A 40 0.18 -7.71 -11.89
N ASN A 41 -0.16 -8.01 -10.63
CA ASN A 41 -0.75 -9.27 -10.20
C ASN A 41 -2.27 -9.13 -9.99
N LYS A 42 -3.03 -9.12 -11.10
CA LYS A 42 -4.51 -9.06 -11.17
C LYS A 42 -5.16 -7.71 -10.81
N ASN A 43 -4.45 -6.80 -10.15
CA ASN A 43 -4.95 -5.47 -9.80
C ASN A 43 -6.32 -5.48 -9.08
N PRO A 44 -6.49 -6.21 -7.97
CA PRO A 44 -7.81 -6.43 -7.38
C PRO A 44 -8.51 -5.15 -6.89
N PHE A 45 -7.76 -4.07 -6.66
CA PHE A 45 -8.29 -2.77 -6.23
C PHE A 45 -8.46 -1.75 -7.37
N ASN A 46 -8.29 -2.17 -8.64
CA ASN A 46 -8.40 -1.30 -9.82
C ASN A 46 -7.57 0.00 -9.69
N MET A 47 -6.30 -0.18 -9.36
CA MET A 47 -5.35 0.91 -9.19
C MET A 47 -4.69 1.26 -10.53
N GLU A 48 -4.28 2.52 -10.70
CA GLU A 48 -3.45 2.96 -11.82
C GLU A 48 -2.16 3.63 -11.35
N VAL A 49 -1.18 3.72 -12.25
CA VAL A 49 0.14 4.30 -12.00
C VAL A 49 0.29 5.59 -12.78
N LEU A 50 0.73 6.63 -12.11
CA LEU A 50 1.04 7.94 -12.64
C LEU A 50 2.54 8.21 -12.52
N VAL A 51 3.14 8.78 -13.55
CA VAL A 51 4.55 9.26 -13.54
C VAL A 51 4.65 10.69 -14.06
N ASP A 52 5.59 11.48 -13.56
CA ASP A 52 5.83 12.85 -14.03
C ASP A 52 6.58 12.89 -15.37
N ALA A 53 7.39 11.87 -15.65
CA ALA A 53 8.11 11.70 -16.90
C ALA A 53 8.33 10.21 -17.19
N TRP A 54 8.62 9.88 -18.46
CA TRP A 54 9.00 8.52 -18.83
C TRP A 54 10.11 8.54 -19.89
N PRO A 55 11.16 7.71 -19.77
CA PRO A 55 11.44 6.76 -18.68
C PRO A 55 12.10 7.40 -17.44
N ASP A 56 12.55 8.64 -17.54
CA ASP A 56 13.33 9.33 -16.49
C ASP A 56 12.46 9.98 -15.40
N TYR A 57 11.55 9.20 -14.82
CA TYR A 57 10.63 9.66 -13.78
C TYR A 57 11.35 10.15 -12.52
N GLN A 58 10.80 11.19 -11.89
CA GLN A 58 11.18 11.63 -10.55
C GLN A 58 10.08 11.34 -9.52
N ILE A 59 8.81 11.35 -9.95
CA ILE A 59 7.64 11.13 -9.09
C ILE A 59 6.82 9.98 -9.66
N VAL A 60 6.43 9.05 -8.79
CA VAL A 60 5.50 7.96 -9.11
C VAL A 60 4.38 7.99 -8.10
N ILE A 61 3.14 7.98 -8.58
CA ILE A 61 1.94 7.93 -7.74
C ILE A 61 1.09 6.75 -8.18
N THR A 62 0.71 5.87 -7.26
CA THR A 62 -0.39 4.94 -7.50
C THR A 62 -1.67 5.46 -6.86
N ARG A 63 -2.80 5.24 -7.51
CA ARG A 63 -4.12 5.71 -7.04
C ARG A 63 -5.25 4.82 -7.53
N PRO A 64 -6.46 4.91 -6.95
CA PRO A 64 -7.63 4.25 -7.50
C PRO A 64 -8.00 4.82 -8.87
N GLN A 65 -8.50 3.97 -9.76
CA GLN A 65 -9.16 4.42 -10.98
C GLN A 65 -10.50 5.11 -10.64
N LYS A 66 -10.88 6.11 -11.43
CA LYS A 66 -12.07 6.97 -11.21
C LYS A 66 -13.42 6.22 -11.14
N GLU A 67 -13.46 4.94 -11.52
CA GLU A 67 -14.69 4.15 -11.60
C GLU A 67 -15.05 3.44 -10.28
N MET A 68 -14.17 3.45 -9.26
CA MET A 68 -14.41 2.80 -7.97
C MET A 68 -15.18 3.74 -7.01
N LYS A 69 -16.36 3.27 -6.58
CA LYS A 69 -17.44 4.05 -5.97
C LYS A 69 -17.54 3.83 -4.44
N ASP A 70 -16.84 4.64 -3.66
CA ASP A 70 -17.29 5.13 -2.34
C ASP A 70 -16.30 6.23 -1.88
N ASP A 71 -16.68 7.49 -2.05
CA ASP A 71 -15.83 8.62 -1.69
C ASP A 71 -15.53 8.68 -0.17
N LEU A 72 -16.22 7.91 0.67
CA LEU A 72 -15.97 7.85 2.11
C LEU A 72 -15.11 6.65 2.52
N ASP A 73 -14.73 5.77 1.58
CA ASP A 73 -13.96 4.56 1.85
C ASP A 73 -12.44 4.81 1.79
N TYR A 74 -11.88 5.26 2.90
CA TYR A 74 -10.44 5.46 3.02
C TYR A 74 -9.60 4.16 2.99
N TYR A 75 -10.21 2.97 3.10
CA TYR A 75 -9.48 1.70 3.00
C TYR A 75 -9.09 1.39 1.55
N THR A 76 -9.99 1.70 0.61
CA THR A 76 -9.77 1.47 -0.82
C THR A 76 -9.25 2.71 -1.54
N ASN A 77 -9.57 3.91 -1.04
CA ASN A 77 -9.05 5.19 -1.53
C ASN A 77 -7.61 5.44 -1.06
N THR A 78 -6.70 4.54 -1.40
CA THR A 78 -5.28 4.62 -1.00
C THR A 78 -4.42 5.16 -2.15
N TYR A 79 -3.55 6.10 -1.82
CA TYR A 79 -2.52 6.63 -2.71
C TYR A 79 -1.14 6.21 -2.19
N HIS A 80 -0.22 5.85 -3.09
CA HIS A 80 1.18 5.60 -2.72
C HIS A 80 2.07 6.54 -3.52
N ILE A 81 3.02 7.20 -2.86
CA ILE A 81 3.86 8.20 -3.51
C ILE A 81 5.33 7.84 -3.31
N PHE A 82 6.07 7.86 -4.42
CA PHE A 82 7.52 7.82 -4.47
C PHE A 82 7.99 9.11 -5.11
N ASN A 83 9.03 9.73 -4.55
CA ASN A 83 9.49 11.04 -4.94
C ASN A 83 11.01 11.20 -4.82
N LYS A 84 11.65 11.60 -5.91
CA LYS A 84 13.06 12.02 -5.99
C LYS A 84 13.24 13.56 -6.04
N ALA A 85 12.17 14.31 -6.32
CA ALA A 85 12.18 15.76 -6.54
C ALA A 85 11.17 16.47 -5.62
N PRO A 86 11.50 16.70 -4.32
CA PRO A 86 10.60 17.34 -3.36
C PRO A 86 10.06 18.69 -3.82
N ASP A 87 10.88 19.49 -4.50
CA ASP A 87 10.50 20.82 -4.97
C ASP A 87 9.37 20.81 -6.03
N LYS A 88 9.14 19.65 -6.67
CA LYS A 88 8.08 19.47 -7.68
C LYS A 88 6.84 18.79 -7.13
N LEU A 89 6.94 18.18 -5.94
CA LEU A 89 5.86 17.37 -5.40
C LEU A 89 4.61 18.21 -5.11
N GLU A 90 4.78 19.40 -4.54
CA GLU A 90 3.67 20.31 -4.25
C GLU A 90 2.88 20.68 -5.52
N GLU A 91 3.58 21.02 -6.61
CA GLU A 91 2.96 21.34 -7.90
C GLU A 91 2.17 20.14 -8.47
N VAL A 92 2.75 18.94 -8.38
CA VAL A 92 2.08 17.71 -8.79
C VAL A 92 0.84 17.41 -7.95
N LEU A 93 0.90 17.61 -6.63
CA LEU A 93 -0.22 17.35 -5.73
C LEU A 93 -1.33 18.40 -5.84
N ALA A 94 -0.99 19.62 -6.25
CA ALA A 94 -1.95 20.68 -6.55
C ALA A 94 -2.80 20.39 -7.81
N CYS A 95 -2.36 19.47 -8.67
CA CYS A 95 -3.10 19.06 -9.86
C CYS A 95 -4.37 18.27 -9.47
N PRO A 96 -5.60 18.77 -9.77
CA PRO A 96 -6.85 18.10 -9.38
C PRO A 96 -7.01 16.69 -9.98
N GLN A 97 -6.34 16.45 -11.10
CA GLN A 97 -6.30 15.17 -11.78
C GLN A 97 -5.30 14.18 -11.19
N VAL A 98 -4.69 14.44 -10.03
CA VAL A 98 -3.73 13.54 -9.37
C VAL A 98 -4.34 12.94 -8.11
N ILE A 99 -4.73 13.78 -7.15
CA ILE A 99 -5.42 13.39 -5.92
C ILE A 99 -6.83 13.97 -5.94
N ASN A 100 -7.82 13.13 -5.64
CA ASN A 100 -9.17 13.61 -5.36
C ASN A 100 -9.22 14.11 -3.91
N TRP A 101 -9.09 15.42 -3.71
CA TRP A 101 -9.09 16.02 -2.38
C TRP A 101 -10.49 16.08 -1.74
N GLU A 102 -11.55 15.76 -2.49
CA GLU A 102 -12.94 15.82 -2.03
C GLU A 102 -13.41 14.49 -1.40
N GLN A 103 -12.60 13.43 -1.46
CA GLN A 103 -12.90 12.12 -0.89
C GLN A 103 -12.14 11.86 0.42
N ALA A 104 -12.59 10.90 1.23
CA ALA A 104 -11.80 10.33 2.31
C ALA A 104 -10.76 9.35 1.72
N PHE A 105 -9.49 9.59 2.01
CA PHE A 105 -8.38 8.81 1.44
C PHE A 105 -7.26 8.57 2.45
N GLN A 106 -6.36 7.66 2.10
CA GLN A 106 -5.08 7.44 2.77
C GLN A 106 -3.94 7.71 1.80
N ILE A 107 -2.89 8.42 2.25
CA ILE A 107 -1.61 8.52 1.52
C ILE A 107 -0.56 7.71 2.27
N GLN A 108 0.14 6.83 1.55
CA GLN A 108 1.27 6.06 2.07
C GLN A 108 2.56 6.49 1.36
N VAL A 109 3.52 6.92 2.16
CA VAL A 109 4.87 7.30 1.73
C VAL A 109 5.88 6.62 2.62
N GLN A 110 7.01 6.19 2.05
CA GLN A 110 8.19 5.90 2.85
C GLN A 110 9.04 7.17 2.87
N VAL A 111 9.21 7.77 4.04
CA VAL A 111 10.01 8.98 4.18
C VAL A 111 11.21 8.66 5.07
N ASP A 112 12.38 9.10 4.63
CA ASP A 112 13.53 9.20 5.52
C ASP A 112 13.20 10.20 6.63
N TYR A 113 13.20 9.73 7.88
CA TYR A 113 12.86 10.54 9.05
C TYR A 113 13.68 11.84 9.12
N MET A 114 14.94 11.82 8.67
CA MET A 114 15.80 13.02 8.65
C MET A 114 15.33 14.08 7.66
N LYS A 115 14.81 13.67 6.49
CA LYS A 115 14.23 14.61 5.51
C LYS A 115 12.87 15.13 5.99
N THR A 116 12.05 14.29 6.64
CA THR A 116 10.72 14.66 7.13
C THR A 116 10.75 15.75 8.21
N MET A 117 11.71 15.70 9.14
CA MET A 117 11.88 16.73 10.19
C MET A 117 12.15 18.12 9.61
N LEU A 118 12.81 18.22 8.45
CA LEU A 118 13.10 19.50 7.81
C LEU A 118 11.84 20.16 7.22
N PHE A 119 10.87 19.37 6.73
CA PHE A 119 9.63 19.85 6.12
C PHE A 119 8.48 20.06 7.13
N MET A 120 8.45 19.32 8.26
CA MET A 120 7.35 19.38 9.23
C MET A 120 7.43 20.55 10.23
N ALA A 121 8.49 21.36 10.19
CA ALA A 121 8.61 22.53 11.07
C ALA A 121 7.50 23.58 10.87
N GLU A 122 6.66 23.45 9.83
CA GLU A 122 5.69 24.49 9.47
C GLU A 122 4.23 24.23 9.86
N LYS A 123 3.71 22.98 10.01
CA LYS A 123 2.34 22.72 10.53
C LYS A 123 2.14 21.30 11.12
N PRO A 124 1.35 21.14 12.21
CA PRO A 124 1.11 19.82 12.81
C PRO A 124 -0.07 19.10 12.15
N VAL A 125 0.21 18.08 11.34
CA VAL A 125 -0.78 17.03 10.96
C VAL A 125 -0.53 15.81 11.85
N LYS A 126 -1.59 15.24 12.44
CA LYS A 126 -1.50 14.02 13.26
C LYS A 126 -1.11 12.83 12.36
N LEU A 127 0.18 12.55 12.29
CA LEU A 127 0.74 11.38 11.61
C LEU A 127 0.83 10.21 12.60
N LYS A 128 0.21 9.06 12.28
CA LYS A 128 0.41 7.81 13.02
C LYS A 128 1.51 7.03 12.28
N THR A 129 2.73 7.01 12.83
CA THR A 129 3.88 6.32 12.24
C THR A 129 4.20 5.05 13.01
N SER A 130 4.43 3.93 12.29
CA SER A 130 5.12 2.76 12.84
C SER A 130 6.50 2.67 12.20
N ILE A 131 7.55 2.74 13.01
CA ILE A 131 8.94 2.59 12.59
C ILE A 131 9.37 1.17 12.93
N ASP A 132 9.90 0.43 11.97
CA ASP A 132 10.75 -0.72 12.25
C ASP A 132 11.92 -0.72 11.25
N ASP A 133 12.98 0.00 11.62
CA ASP A 133 14.18 0.21 10.79
C ASP A 133 15.03 -1.07 10.63
N LYS A 134 14.59 -2.20 11.18
CA LYS A 134 15.31 -3.47 11.18
C LYS A 134 14.60 -4.58 10.40
N LEU A 135 13.64 -4.23 9.57
CA LEU A 135 12.89 -5.19 8.78
C LEU A 135 13.63 -5.52 7.48
N ASP A 136 14.01 -6.78 7.31
CA ASP A 136 14.48 -7.30 6.03
C ASP A 136 13.28 -7.34 5.07
N TRP A 137 13.08 -6.23 4.36
CA TRP A 137 11.97 -6.04 3.42
C TRP A 137 11.90 -7.15 2.37
N MET A 138 13.04 -7.76 2.02
CA MET A 138 13.10 -8.87 1.06
C MET A 138 12.48 -10.16 1.61
N LYS A 139 12.50 -10.36 2.94
CA LYS A 139 11.82 -11.49 3.60
C LYS A 139 10.31 -11.32 3.66
N LEU A 140 9.78 -10.08 3.71
CA LEU A 140 8.33 -9.83 3.73
C LEU A 140 7.63 -10.26 2.43
N PHE A 141 8.34 -10.20 1.29
CA PHE A 141 7.80 -10.65 0.00
C PHE A 141 7.88 -12.16 -0.20
N LYS A 142 8.58 -12.89 0.67
CA LYS A 142 8.61 -14.35 0.65
C LYS A 142 7.51 -14.87 1.57
N MET A 143 6.54 -15.59 1.03
CA MET A 143 5.59 -16.33 1.84
C MET A 143 6.36 -17.29 2.76
N PRO A 144 6.10 -17.29 4.08
CA PRO A 144 6.70 -18.27 4.97
C PRO A 144 6.26 -19.67 4.57
N ASN A 145 7.22 -20.61 4.58
CA ASN A 145 6.95 -22.00 4.27
C ASN A 145 6.31 -22.63 5.52
N MET A 146 5.02 -22.98 5.46
CA MET A 146 4.26 -23.47 6.63
C MET A 146 4.86 -24.73 7.28
N GLU A 147 5.65 -25.50 6.53
CA GLU A 147 6.29 -26.74 7.02
C GLU A 147 7.43 -26.47 8.02
N GLU A 148 8.09 -25.31 7.96
CA GLU A 148 9.27 -25.00 8.78
C GLU A 148 8.92 -24.41 10.17
N ASP A 149 7.70 -23.90 10.36
CA ASP A 149 7.29 -23.14 11.56
C ASP A 149 6.32 -23.90 12.47
N ARG A 150 6.56 -25.20 12.71
CA ARG A 150 5.97 -25.88 13.88
C ARG A 150 6.63 -25.35 15.15
N ARG A 151 6.18 -24.18 15.61
CA ARG A 151 6.64 -23.56 16.87
C ARG A 151 6.39 -24.51 18.03
N GLU A 152 7.28 -24.48 19.02
CA GLU A 152 7.05 -25.11 20.33
C GLU A 152 5.74 -24.59 20.95
N GLY A 153 4.74 -25.47 21.03
CA GLY A 153 3.42 -25.18 21.58
C GLY A 153 2.29 -25.73 20.70
N ASN A 154 1.09 -25.85 21.25
CA ASN A 154 -0.10 -26.34 20.53
C ASN A 154 -0.68 -25.30 19.55
N PHE A 155 0.16 -24.47 18.92
CA PHE A 155 -0.26 -23.44 17.96
C PHE A 155 -0.18 -23.99 16.54
N THR A 156 -1.18 -23.71 15.72
CA THR A 156 -1.24 -24.20 14.33
C THR A 156 -1.47 -23.04 13.37
N ASN A 157 -0.66 -22.94 12.33
CA ASN A 157 -0.88 -21.97 11.26
C ASN A 157 -2.06 -22.41 10.39
N ILE A 158 -2.91 -21.47 10.00
CA ILE A 158 -4.03 -21.69 9.07
C ILE A 158 -4.00 -20.67 7.95
N PHE A 159 -4.56 -21.06 6.80
CA PHE A 159 -4.92 -20.10 5.77
C PHE A 159 -6.28 -19.49 6.10
N LEU A 160 -6.35 -18.18 5.98
CA LEU A 160 -7.59 -17.44 6.14
C LEU A 160 -8.32 -17.40 4.79
N ASP A 161 -9.62 -17.54 4.86
CA ASP A 161 -10.57 -17.30 3.78
C ASP A 161 -11.64 -16.30 4.23
N VAL A 162 -12.59 -16.00 3.35
CA VAL A 162 -13.67 -15.01 3.59
C VAL A 162 -14.47 -15.30 4.87
N SER A 163 -14.60 -16.55 5.30
CA SER A 163 -15.32 -16.89 6.54
C SER A 163 -14.65 -16.32 7.80
N HIS A 164 -13.35 -15.99 7.71
CA HIS A 164 -12.57 -15.39 8.79
C HIS A 164 -12.65 -13.86 8.81
N ALA A 165 -13.25 -13.22 7.79
CA ALA A 165 -13.23 -11.77 7.63
C ALA A 165 -13.87 -11.03 8.81
N GLN A 166 -14.98 -11.56 9.35
CA GLN A 166 -15.64 -10.97 10.52
C GLN A 166 -14.73 -10.99 11.75
N PHE A 167 -14.06 -12.12 12.01
CA PHE A 167 -13.14 -12.25 13.14
C PHE A 167 -12.01 -11.23 13.04
N VAL A 168 -11.37 -11.13 11.86
CA VAL A 168 -10.31 -10.14 11.61
C VAL A 168 -10.84 -8.72 11.78
N ASN A 169 -12.04 -8.43 11.28
CA ASN A 169 -12.65 -7.10 11.36
C ASN A 169 -12.94 -6.67 12.81
N GLU A 170 -13.32 -7.60 13.67
CA GLU A 170 -13.60 -7.32 15.09
C GLU A 170 -12.33 -7.07 15.91
N HIS A 171 -11.22 -7.73 15.54
CA HIS A 171 -9.95 -7.67 16.29
C HIS A 171 -8.95 -6.67 15.71
N TRP A 172 -9.15 -6.18 14.49
CA TRP A 172 -8.32 -5.15 13.90
C TRP A 172 -8.63 -3.77 14.49
N ASP A 173 -7.61 -3.04 14.94
CA ASP A 173 -7.75 -1.70 15.53
C ASP A 173 -8.43 -0.68 14.60
N PHE A 174 -8.27 -0.86 13.29
CA PHE A 174 -8.90 -0.03 12.26
C PHE A 174 -10.17 -0.66 11.70
N GLY A 175 -10.65 -1.77 12.28
CA GLY A 175 -11.82 -2.50 11.82
C GLY A 175 -13.14 -1.98 12.39
N LYS A 176 -14.04 -2.93 12.70
CA LYS A 176 -15.31 -2.71 13.43
C LYS A 176 -16.34 -1.85 12.70
N ASN A 177 -16.25 -1.75 11.38
CA ASN A 177 -17.28 -1.13 10.55
C ASN A 177 -17.53 -1.91 9.26
N GLU A 178 -18.58 -1.52 8.52
CA GLU A 178 -18.97 -2.22 7.30
C GLU A 178 -17.95 -2.07 6.16
N ARG A 179 -17.24 -0.94 6.09
CA ARG A 179 -16.23 -0.70 5.03
C ARG A 179 -14.98 -1.52 5.29
N SER A 180 -14.51 -1.58 6.54
CA SER A 180 -13.38 -2.45 6.90
C SER A 180 -13.71 -3.92 6.70
N LEU A 181 -14.94 -4.36 6.98
CA LEU A 181 -15.36 -5.73 6.68
C LEU A 181 -15.26 -6.03 5.19
N LYS A 182 -15.87 -5.21 4.34
CA LYS A 182 -15.81 -5.36 2.87
C LYS A 182 -14.36 -5.34 2.36
N TYR A 183 -13.53 -4.47 2.90
CA TYR A 183 -12.11 -4.40 2.58
C TYR A 183 -11.39 -5.72 2.92
N ILE A 184 -11.60 -6.26 4.11
CA ILE A 184 -11.00 -7.54 4.56
C ILE A 184 -11.51 -8.71 3.71
N GLU A 185 -12.81 -8.78 3.44
CA GLU A 185 -13.39 -9.80 2.55
C GLU A 185 -12.72 -9.75 1.17
N HIS A 186 -12.59 -8.55 0.59
CA HIS A 186 -11.94 -8.36 -0.70
C HIS A 186 -10.46 -8.74 -0.68
N CYS A 187 -9.76 -8.45 0.42
CA CYS A 187 -8.38 -8.91 0.63
C CYS A 187 -8.29 -10.44 0.66
N LEU A 188 -9.11 -11.11 1.48
CA LEU A 188 -9.08 -12.58 1.63
C LEU A 188 -9.57 -13.33 0.39
N GLN A 189 -10.35 -12.69 -0.48
CA GLN A 189 -10.73 -13.24 -1.79
C GLN A 189 -9.57 -13.23 -2.80
N ASN A 190 -8.66 -12.25 -2.70
CA ASN A 190 -7.66 -11.98 -3.74
C ASN A 190 -6.22 -12.27 -3.31
N PHE A 191 -5.95 -12.31 -2.02
CA PHE A 191 -4.63 -12.51 -1.43
C PHE A 191 -4.65 -13.64 -0.39
N PRO A 192 -3.54 -14.38 -0.23
CA PRO A 192 -3.42 -15.33 0.86
C PRO A 192 -3.41 -14.59 2.21
N GLY A 193 -4.31 -14.96 3.10
CA GLY A 193 -4.25 -14.60 4.51
C GLY A 193 -3.66 -15.73 5.34
N LEU A 194 -2.87 -15.40 6.35
CA LEU A 194 -2.33 -16.35 7.32
C LEU A 194 -2.85 -15.99 8.70
N GLY A 195 -3.26 -17.01 9.46
CA GLY A 195 -3.63 -16.87 10.85
C GLY A 195 -3.01 -17.96 11.71
N VAL A 196 -3.16 -17.80 13.01
CA VAL A 196 -2.68 -18.74 14.02
C VAL A 196 -3.86 -19.19 14.86
N LEU A 197 -4.02 -20.51 15.00
CA LEU A 197 -4.91 -21.13 15.96
C LEU A 197 -4.21 -21.31 17.30
N GLY A 198 -4.92 -21.01 18.38
CA GLY A 198 -4.54 -21.38 19.73
C GLY A 198 -4.71 -22.88 20.01
N PRO A 199 -4.27 -23.36 21.19
CA PRO A 199 -4.40 -24.76 21.61
C PRO A 199 -5.83 -25.31 21.58
N GLU A 200 -6.83 -24.42 21.74
CA GLU A 200 -8.25 -24.75 21.73
C GLU A 200 -8.85 -24.83 20.31
N GLY A 201 -8.05 -24.57 19.26
CA GLY A 201 -8.49 -24.60 17.88
C GLY A 201 -9.19 -23.31 17.41
N HIS A 202 -9.17 -22.24 18.20
CA HIS A 202 -9.74 -20.94 17.84
C HIS A 202 -8.67 -19.99 17.25
N PRO A 203 -9.01 -19.17 16.24
CA PRO A 203 -8.13 -18.12 15.74
C PRO A 203 -7.73 -17.15 16.84
N ILE A 204 -6.45 -16.82 16.94
CA ILE A 204 -5.90 -15.88 17.94
C ILE A 204 -5.04 -14.77 17.33
N SER A 205 -4.60 -14.94 16.08
CA SER A 205 -3.82 -13.95 15.31
C SER A 205 -3.97 -14.17 13.82
#